data_AF-V7I8M4-F1
#
_entry.id   AF-V7I8M4-F1
#
_cell.length_a   1.000
_cell.length_b   1.000
_cell.length_c   1.000
_cell.angle_alpha   90.00
_cell.angle_beta   90.00
_cell.angle_gamma   90.00
#
_symmetry.space_group_name_H-M   'P 1'
#
loop_
_entity.id
_entity.type
_entity.pdbx_description
1 polymer ?
#
loop_
_entity_poly.entity_id
_entity_poly.type
_entity_poly.pdbx_seq_one_letter_code
_entity_poly.pdbx_strand_id
1 'polypeptide(L)'
;MEKKCIYCGQPVTSSRHVLNPKAQNELPCCSAECYNKAKGFLDWDMKNRDRAYIMLFVCIALNLAAMALKITSPIAYLPMTAIGFLIWKYPFAYKYYSSYSRFGIVRTTKIIRGVGAATSLFSLAFVVAAF
;
A
#
# COMPACT_ATOMS: atom_id res chain seq x y z
N MET A 1 10.83 -24.85 -3.81
CA MET A 1 10.71 -23.48 -3.26
C MET A 1 10.06 -23.57 -1.89
N GLU A 2 10.70 -23.09 -0.83
CA GLU A 2 10.05 -22.99 0.48
C GLU A 2 8.84 -22.05 0.37
N LYS A 3 7.67 -22.54 0.77
CA LYS A 3 6.46 -21.72 0.88
C LYS A 3 6.66 -20.71 2.02
N LYS A 4 6.38 -19.43 1.78
CA LYS A 4 6.46 -18.37 2.80
C LYS A 4 5.08 -17.93 3.24
N CYS A 5 4.96 -17.56 4.51
CA CYS A 5 3.74 -17.05 5.10
C CYS A 5 3.38 -15.73 4.44
N ILE A 6 2.16 -15.63 3.91
CA ILE A 6 1.70 -14.43 3.19
C ILE A 6 1.64 -13.19 4.08
N TYR A 7 1.46 -13.36 5.39
CA TYR A 7 1.37 -12.26 6.34
C TYR A 7 2.75 -11.77 6.82
N CYS A 8 3.52 -12.65 7.46
CA CYS A 8 4.79 -12.29 8.11
C CYS A 8 6.03 -12.55 7.24
N GLY A 9 5.93 -13.31 6.15
CA GLY A 9 7.03 -13.63 5.24
C GLY A 9 7.98 -14.74 5.73
N GLN A 10 7.73 -15.36 6.88
CA GLN A 10 8.53 -16.48 7.41
C GLN A 10 8.30 -17.78 6.60
N PRO A 11 9.30 -18.69 6.50
CA PRO A 11 9.12 -19.98 5.86
C PRO A 11 8.06 -20.83 6.58
N VAL A 12 7.29 -21.60 5.82
CA VAL A 12 6.21 -22.45 6.32
C VAL A 12 6.50 -23.90 5.97
N THR A 13 6.78 -24.70 7.00
CA THR A 13 7.13 -26.12 6.87
C THR A 13 5.90 -27.02 6.71
N SER A 14 4.76 -26.64 7.31
CA SER A 14 3.44 -27.21 6.99
C SER A 14 2.34 -26.15 7.22
N SER A 15 1.50 -25.88 6.22
CA SER A 15 0.41 -24.91 6.36
C SER A 15 -0.92 -25.62 6.55
N ARG A 16 -1.43 -25.64 7.79
CA ARG A 16 -2.85 -26.00 8.05
C ARG A 16 -3.82 -24.87 7.68
N HIS A 17 -3.32 -23.64 7.51
CA HIS A 17 -4.13 -22.44 7.30
C HIS A 17 -3.75 -21.81 5.96
N VAL A 18 -4.66 -21.84 5.00
CA VAL A 18 -4.46 -21.31 3.63
C VAL A 18 -5.61 -20.36 3.30
N LEU A 19 -5.29 -19.13 2.91
CA LEU A 19 -6.29 -18.10 2.57
C LEU A 19 -7.04 -18.37 1.26
N ASN A 20 -6.37 -19.00 0.30
CA ASN A 20 -6.97 -19.38 -0.97
C ASN A 20 -6.69 -20.86 -1.26
N PRO A 21 -7.42 -21.77 -0.58
CA PRO A 21 -7.20 -23.20 -0.75
C PRO A 21 -7.54 -23.61 -2.19
N LYS A 22 -6.73 -24.49 -2.79
CA LYS A 22 -6.88 -25.02 -4.17
C LYS A 22 -6.61 -24.04 -5.31
N ALA A 23 -6.16 -22.82 -5.02
CA ALA A 23 -5.68 -21.92 -6.08
C ALA A 23 -4.29 -22.34 -6.58
N GLN A 24 -3.98 -22.02 -7.84
CA GLN A 24 -2.69 -22.30 -8.47
C GLN A 24 -1.51 -21.75 -7.65
N ASN A 25 -1.71 -20.60 -6.98
CA ASN A 25 -0.79 -20.03 -6.01
C ASN A 25 -1.46 -19.99 -4.63
N GLU A 26 -1.23 -21.02 -3.82
CA GLU A 26 -1.70 -21.05 -2.44
C GLU A 26 -1.07 -19.92 -1.62
N LEU A 27 -1.87 -19.34 -0.72
CA LEU A 27 -1.44 -18.28 0.20
C LEU A 27 -1.38 -18.85 1.62
N PRO A 28 -0.28 -19.52 2.00
CA PRO A 28 -0.17 -20.18 3.30
C PRO A 28 0.09 -19.17 4.42
N CYS A 29 -0.40 -19.50 5.61
CA CYS A 29 -0.13 -18.79 6.86
C CYS A 29 0.56 -19.73 7.86
N CYS A 30 1.52 -19.22 8.62
CA CYS A 30 2.23 -20.00 9.64
C CYS A 30 1.41 -20.26 10.91
N SER A 31 0.38 -19.44 11.19
CA SER A 31 -0.49 -19.57 12.37
C SER A 31 -1.91 -19.10 12.06
N ALA A 32 -2.87 -19.51 12.91
CA ALA A 32 -4.26 -19.02 12.87
C ALA A 32 -4.32 -17.49 13.07
N GLU A 33 -3.43 -16.94 13.88
CA GLU A 33 -3.32 -15.49 14.09
C GLU A 33 -2.89 -14.76 12.80
N CYS A 34 -1.87 -15.27 12.10
CA CYS A 34 -1.44 -14.71 10.81
C CYS A 34 -2.54 -14.83 9.76
N TYR A 35 -3.31 -15.92 9.78
CA TYR A 35 -4.47 -16.11 8.92
C TYR A 35 -5.54 -15.05 9.17
N ASN A 36 -5.95 -14.86 10.42
CA ASN A 36 -6.98 -13.88 10.79
C ASN A 36 -6.54 -12.44 10.47
N LYS A 37 -5.27 -12.09 10.75
CA LYS A 37 -4.72 -10.77 10.44
C LYS A 37 -4.62 -10.52 8.93
N ALA A 38 -4.18 -11.52 8.16
CA ALA A 38 -4.17 -11.40 6.71
C ALA A 38 -5.58 -11.31 6.14
N LYS A 39 -6.53 -12.12 6.61
CA LYS A 39 -7.94 -12.04 6.20
C LYS A 39 -8.51 -10.65 6.47
N GLY A 40 -8.31 -10.11 7.67
CA GLY A 40 -8.74 -8.75 8.01
C GLY A 40 -8.10 -7.67 7.13
N PHE A 41 -6.82 -7.84 6.75
CA PHE A 41 -6.17 -6.97 5.78
C PHE A 41 -6.82 -7.06 4.40
N LEU A 42 -7.11 -8.27 3.91
CA LEU A 42 -7.79 -8.47 2.63
C LEU A 42 -9.20 -7.86 2.63
N ASP A 43 -9.99 -8.08 3.68
CA ASP A 43 -11.35 -7.52 3.79
C ASP A 43 -11.30 -5.98 3.80
N TRP A 44 -10.35 -5.40 4.54
CA TRP A 44 -10.13 -3.95 4.56
C TRP A 44 -9.67 -3.41 3.20
N ASP A 45 -8.77 -4.11 2.53
CA ASP A 45 -8.27 -3.77 1.21
C ASP A 45 -9.38 -3.82 0.17
N MET A 46 -10.15 -4.91 0.09
CA MET A 46 -11.29 -5.04 -0.83
C MET A 46 -12.32 -3.92 -0.64
N LYS A 47 -12.59 -3.51 0.60
CA LYS A 47 -13.57 -2.45 0.91
C LYS A 47 -13.08 -1.04 0.52
N ASN A 48 -11.78 -0.78 0.61
CA ASN A 48 -11.24 0.58 0.51
C ASN A 48 -10.40 0.84 -0.74
N ARG A 49 -9.95 -0.20 -1.45
CA ARG A 49 -9.03 -0.09 -2.59
C ARG A 49 -9.55 0.82 -3.67
N ASP A 50 -10.78 0.60 -4.13
CA ASP A 50 -11.35 1.40 -5.22
C ASP A 50 -11.47 2.87 -4.83
N ARG A 51 -11.93 3.14 -3.60
CA ARG A 51 -11.99 4.51 -3.06
C ARG A 51 -10.61 5.16 -2.99
N ALA A 52 -9.61 4.43 -2.51
CA ALA A 52 -8.24 4.94 -2.43
C ALA A 52 -7.66 5.22 -3.82
N TYR A 53 -7.92 4.37 -4.81
CA TYR A 53 -7.45 4.56 -6.18
C TYR A 53 -8.16 5.72 -6.89
N ILE A 54 -9.46 5.90 -6.66
CA ILE A 54 -10.18 7.08 -7.15
C ILE A 54 -9.59 8.36 -6.57
N MET A 55 -9.36 8.41 -5.24
CA MET A 55 -8.75 9.57 -4.60
C MET A 55 -7.34 9.84 -5.14
N LEU A 56 -6.51 8.80 -5.28
CA LEU A 56 -5.17 8.90 -5.84
C LEU A 56 -5.20 9.43 -7.28
N PHE A 57 -6.12 8.93 -8.11
CA PHE A 57 -6.28 9.39 -9.47
C PHE A 57 -6.62 10.88 -9.54
N VAL A 58 -7.56 11.35 -8.71
CA VAL A 58 -7.92 12.76 -8.63
C VAL A 58 -6.71 13.61 -8.20
N CYS A 59 -5.98 13.20 -7.17
CA CYS A 59 -4.79 13.93 -6.73
C CYS A 59 -3.69 13.96 -7.80
N ILE A 60 -3.47 12.86 -8.53
CA ILE A 60 -2.50 12.81 -9.63
C ILE A 60 -2.93 13.75 -10.77
N ALA A 61 -4.20 13.75 -11.15
CA ALA A 61 -4.73 14.64 -12.17
C ALA A 61 -4.55 16.12 -11.79
N LEU A 62 -4.85 16.49 -10.53
CA LEU A 62 -4.62 17.84 -10.02
C LEU A 62 -3.13 18.20 -10.01
N ASN A 63 -2.26 17.28 -9.61
CA ASN A 63 -0.82 17.49 -9.61
C ASN A 63 -0.29 17.75 -11.04
N LEU A 64 -0.74 16.94 -12.00
CA LEU A 64 -0.39 17.11 -13.42
C LEU A 64 -0.94 18.42 -13.99
N ALA A 65 -2.17 18.80 -13.64
CA ALA A 65 -2.76 20.07 -14.06
C ALA A 65 -1.95 21.27 -13.52
N ALA A 66 -1.56 21.24 -12.25
CA ALA A 66 -0.73 22.29 -11.65
C ALA A 66 0.64 22.42 -12.36
N MET A 67 1.27 21.29 -12.69
CA MET A 67 2.51 21.27 -13.48
C MET A 67 2.31 21.80 -14.91
N ALA A 68 1.25 21.36 -15.60
CA ALA A 68 0.95 21.77 -16.97
C ALA A 68 0.65 23.27 -17.09
N LEU A 69 -0.06 23.83 -16.11
CA LEU A 69 -0.38 25.26 -16.03
C LEU A 69 0.76 26.09 -15.43
N LYS A 70 1.90 25.47 -15.09
CA LYS A 70 3.08 26.13 -14.48
C LYS A 70 2.72 26.96 -13.24
N ILE A 71 1.82 26.44 -12.41
CA ILE A 71 1.45 27.11 -11.16
C ILE A 71 2.64 27.05 -10.21
N THR A 72 3.21 28.20 -9.89
CA THR A 72 4.38 28.34 -8.99
C THR A 72 3.98 28.63 -7.53
N SER A 73 2.68 28.70 -7.24
CA SER A 73 2.19 28.88 -5.88
C SER A 73 2.56 27.69 -4.97
N PRO A 74 2.86 27.91 -3.67
CA PRO A 74 3.06 26.85 -2.69
C PRO A 74 1.92 25.82 -2.65
N ILE A 75 0.70 26.25 -2.99
CA ILE A 75 -0.51 25.43 -3.03
C ILE A 75 -0.42 24.33 -4.09
N ALA A 76 0.39 24.52 -5.15
CA ALA A 76 0.60 23.53 -6.20
C ALA A 76 1.22 22.22 -5.70
N TYR A 77 1.87 22.22 -4.52
CA TYR A 77 2.45 21.03 -3.92
C TYR A 77 1.46 20.22 -3.06
N LEU A 78 0.28 20.77 -2.72
CA LEU A 78 -0.73 20.07 -1.91
C LEU A 78 -1.21 18.75 -2.53
N PRO A 79 -1.46 18.63 -3.85
CA PRO A 79 -1.80 17.35 -4.46
C PRO A 79 -0.73 16.29 -4.23
N MET A 80 0.55 16.66 -4.26
CA MET A 80 1.67 15.75 -4.02
C MET A 80 1.74 15.30 -2.56
N THR A 81 1.46 16.19 -1.61
CA THR A 81 1.31 15.84 -0.19
C THR A 81 0.14 14.90 0.04
N ALA A 82 -1.01 15.16 -0.60
CA ALA A 82 -2.18 14.30 -0.52
C ALA A 82 -1.90 12.89 -1.09
N ILE A 83 -1.17 12.78 -2.20
CA ILE A 83 -0.74 11.48 -2.76
C ILE A 83 0.10 10.71 -1.74
N GLY A 84 1.12 11.34 -1.16
CA GLY A 84 1.95 10.70 -0.14
C GLY A 84 1.13 10.20 1.05
N PHE A 85 0.19 11.02 1.53
CA PHE A 85 -0.66 10.68 2.68
C PHE A 85 -1.61 9.53 2.35
N LEU A 86 -2.19 9.51 1.15
CA LEU A 86 -3.02 8.41 0.67
C LEU A 86 -2.24 7.11 0.57
N ILE A 87 -1.00 7.12 0.07
CA ILE A 87 -0.14 5.94 0.00
C ILE A 87 0.21 5.43 1.42
N TRP A 88 0.46 6.34 2.37
CA TRP A 88 0.71 6.00 3.76
C TRP A 88 -0.52 5.37 4.44
N LYS A 89 -1.70 5.98 4.26
CA LYS A 89 -2.96 5.48 4.83
C LYS A 89 -3.38 4.16 4.18
N TYR A 90 -3.23 4.06 2.86
CA TYR A 90 -3.68 2.95 2.01
C TYR A 90 -2.49 2.32 1.27
N PRO A 91 -1.68 1.46 1.94
CA PRO A 91 -0.47 0.88 1.36
C PRO A 91 -0.77 -0.31 0.42
N PHE A 92 -1.68 -0.11 -0.52
CA PHE A 92 -2.13 -1.11 -1.49
C PHE A 92 -1.16 -1.21 -2.67
N ALA A 93 -0.05 -1.92 -2.48
CA ALA A 93 0.95 -2.10 -3.54
C ALA A 93 0.51 -3.03 -4.67
N TYR A 94 -0.16 -4.13 -4.35
CA TYR A 94 -0.36 -5.21 -5.32
C TYR A 94 -1.81 -5.62 -5.41
N LYS A 95 -2.32 -5.64 -6.64
CA LYS A 95 -3.63 -6.20 -6.98
C LYS A 95 -3.69 -7.71 -6.70
N TYR A 96 -2.61 -8.41 -7.02
CA TYR A 96 -2.47 -9.85 -6.81
C TYR A 96 -1.78 -10.15 -5.49
N TYR A 97 -2.49 -10.83 -4.58
CA TYR A 97 -1.94 -11.13 -3.26
C TYR A 97 -0.71 -12.05 -3.33
N SER A 98 -0.54 -12.85 -4.38
CA SER A 98 0.65 -13.67 -4.60
C SER A 98 1.95 -12.86 -4.60
N SER A 99 1.93 -11.59 -5.00
CA SER A 99 3.10 -10.70 -4.98
C SER A 99 3.61 -10.42 -3.55
N TYR A 100 2.73 -10.50 -2.54
CA TYR A 100 3.15 -10.36 -1.14
C TYR A 100 3.89 -11.60 -0.62
N SER A 101 3.84 -12.76 -1.29
CA SER A 101 4.49 -13.99 -0.82
C SER A 101 6.01 -13.87 -0.69
N ARG A 102 6.65 -12.94 -1.42
CA ARG A 102 8.10 -12.74 -1.40
C ARG A 102 8.60 -12.13 -0.07
N PHE A 103 7.84 -11.17 0.48
CA PHE A 103 8.25 -10.37 1.64
C PHE A 103 7.26 -10.39 2.82
N GLY A 104 6.03 -10.83 2.59
CA GLY A 104 4.90 -10.75 3.52
C GLY A 104 4.18 -9.39 3.48
N ILE A 105 2.87 -9.41 3.72
CA ILE A 105 2.01 -8.21 3.83
C ILE A 105 2.62 -7.20 4.82
N VAL A 106 3.12 -7.65 5.97
CA VAL A 106 3.65 -6.76 7.01
C VAL A 106 4.86 -5.96 6.51
N ARG A 107 5.84 -6.63 5.88
CA ARG A 107 7.06 -5.95 5.43
C ARG A 107 6.77 -5.03 4.26
N THR A 108 5.97 -5.48 3.30
CA THR A 108 5.59 -4.69 2.13
C THR A 108 4.83 -3.42 2.53
N THR A 109 3.82 -3.55 3.39
CA THR A 109 3.02 -2.39 3.85
C THR A 109 3.86 -1.39 4.65
N LYS A 110 4.80 -1.86 5.48
CA LYS A 110 5.75 -0.97 6.19
C LYS A 110 6.61 -0.16 5.23
N ILE A 111 7.14 -0.79 4.18
CA ILE A 111 7.96 -0.09 3.16
C ILE A 111 7.13 0.98 2.45
N ILE A 112 5.93 0.62 1.98
CA ILE A 112 5.06 1.56 1.25
C ILE A 112 4.63 2.73 2.13
N ARG A 113 4.33 2.45 3.41
CA ARG A 113 4.08 3.50 4.40
C ARG A 113 5.28 4.43 4.57
N GLY A 114 6.49 3.88 4.64
CA GLY A 114 7.71 4.66 4.70
C GLY A 114 7.86 5.60 3.50
N VAL A 115 7.65 5.07 2.28
CA VAL A 115 7.69 5.88 1.05
C VAL A 115 6.62 6.97 1.06
N GLY A 116 5.36 6.62 1.37
CA GLY A 116 4.26 7.59 1.44
C GLY A 116 4.52 8.70 2.47
N ALA A 117 5.04 8.35 3.65
CA ALA A 117 5.42 9.31 4.68
C ALA A 117 6.55 10.24 4.19
N ALA A 118 7.60 9.68 3.57
CA ALA A 118 8.71 10.46 3.04
C ALA A 118 8.24 11.45 1.95
N THR A 119 7.42 11.00 1.00
CA THR A 119 6.85 11.87 -0.04
C THR A 119 5.95 12.97 0.55
N SER A 120 5.14 12.63 1.56
CA SER A 120 4.27 13.59 2.23
C SER A 120 5.09 14.68 2.94
N LEU A 121 6.07 14.28 3.75
CA LEU A 121 6.90 15.22 4.51
C LEU A 121 7.74 16.10 3.60
N PHE A 122 8.31 15.52 2.54
CA PHE A 122 9.11 16.25 1.57
C PHE A 122 8.27 17.31 0.86
N SER A 123 7.11 16.94 0.31
CA SER A 123 6.22 17.90 -0.36
C SER A 123 5.65 18.95 0.60
N LEU A 124 5.30 18.56 1.82
CA LEU A 124 4.82 19.49 2.85
C LEU A 124 5.88 20.52 3.22
N ALA A 125 7.16 20.13 3.27
CA ALA A 125 8.26 21.07 3.51
C ALA A 125 8.33 22.16 2.44
N PHE A 126 8.08 21.84 1.15
CA PHE A 126 8.00 22.84 0.09
C PHE A 126 6.79 23.76 0.23
N VAL A 127 5.64 23.25 0.69
CA VAL A 127 4.47 24.08 0.97
C VAL A 127 4.83 25.10 2.06
N VAL A 128 5.38 24.63 3.19
CA VAL A 128 5.69 25.48 4.35
C VAL A 128 6.84 26.45 4.07
N ALA A 129 7.90 26.03 3.38
CA ALA A 129 9.05 26.88 3.09
C ALA A 129 8.77 27.98 2.06
N ALA A 130 7.66 27.89 1.34
CA ALA A 130 7.27 28.86 0.32
C ALA A 130 6.17 29.84 0.80
N PHE A 131 5.76 29.75 2.08
CA PHE A 131 5.02 30.78 2.82
C PHE A 131 5.97 31.59 3.69
#